data_AF-A0AA37CUJ5-F1
#
_entry.id   AF-A0AA37CUJ5-F1
#
_cell.length_a   1.000
_cell.length_b   1.000
_cell.length_c   1.000
_cell.angle_alpha   90.00
_cell.angle_beta   90.00
_cell.angle_gamma   90.00
#
_symmetry.space_group_name_H-M   'P 1'
#
loop_
_entity.id
_entity.type
_entity.pdbx_description
1 polymer ?
#
loop_
_entity_poly.entity_id
_entity_poly.type
_entity_poly.pdbx_seq_one_letter_code
_entity_poly.pdbx_strand_id
1 'polypeptide(L)'
;MIDESELLRLFFSDEQYADGVIKDISIPLDDLKERGLSLDIKAIVEPSVIGDRAAEQSSRRPDSRHTAFISEVVKKEICSCTNPNEVDADGKEILLFEILSTPLAENPAHASLLCIDKSKTRSFYVMARNKLKPFFLKKIVPLSTWSI
;
A
#
# COMPACT_ATOMS: atom_id res chain seq x y z
N MET A 1 20.29 -8.53 0.30
CA MET A 1 20.03 -7.81 -0.96
C MET A 1 18.70 -7.11 -0.78
N ILE A 2 18.65 -5.78 -0.87
CA ILE A 2 17.37 -5.07 -0.68
C ILE A 2 16.56 -5.27 -1.96
N ASP A 3 15.38 -5.84 -1.80
CA ASP A 3 14.44 -6.19 -2.86
C ASP A 3 13.91 -4.92 -3.56
N GLU A 4 14.28 -4.73 -4.82
CA GLU A 4 13.84 -3.61 -5.66
C GLU A 4 12.54 -3.91 -6.43
N SER A 5 11.81 -4.96 -6.03
CA SER A 5 10.51 -5.28 -6.61
C SER A 5 9.55 -4.10 -6.57
N GLU A 6 8.82 -3.91 -7.66
CA GLU A 6 7.68 -3.01 -7.72
C GLU A 6 6.46 -3.68 -7.08
N LEU A 7 5.72 -2.89 -6.31
CA LEU A 7 4.50 -3.27 -5.63
C LEU A 7 3.34 -2.47 -6.19
N LEU A 8 2.17 -3.09 -6.26
CA LEU A 8 0.94 -2.51 -6.75
C LEU A 8 -0.04 -2.27 -5.61
N ARG A 9 -0.78 -1.17 -5.68
CA ARG A 9 -1.92 -0.89 -4.80
C ARG A 9 -3.08 -0.33 -5.61
N LEU A 10 -4.25 -0.96 -5.46
CA LEU A 10 -5.50 -0.43 -6.01
C LEU A 10 -6.06 0.68 -5.13
N PHE A 11 -6.59 1.71 -5.79
CA PHE A 11 -7.36 2.81 -5.20
C PHE A 11 -8.64 3.03 -6.01
N PHE A 12 -9.68 3.60 -5.40
CA PHE A 12 -10.92 3.97 -6.08
C PHE A 12 -11.17 5.48 -6.02
N SER A 13 -11.72 6.03 -7.11
CA SER A 13 -12.19 7.43 -7.17
C SER A 13 -13.14 7.76 -6.03
N ASP A 14 -13.16 9.02 -5.62
CA ASP A 14 -14.03 9.61 -4.59
C ASP A 14 -13.85 9.05 -3.18
N GLU A 15 -13.84 7.74 -2.97
CA GLU A 15 -13.68 7.14 -1.64
C GLU A 15 -12.22 7.20 -1.19
N GLN A 16 -11.28 6.86 -2.07
CA GLN A 16 -9.89 6.60 -1.68
C GLN A 16 -8.88 7.53 -2.33
N TYR A 17 -9.14 7.94 -3.57
CA TYR A 17 -8.29 8.84 -4.33
C TYR A 17 -9.16 9.84 -5.08
N ALA A 18 -8.95 11.13 -4.83
CA ALA A 18 -9.65 12.20 -5.53
C ALA A 18 -8.76 13.44 -5.56
N ASP A 19 -8.86 14.22 -6.64
CA ASP A 19 -8.16 15.50 -6.80
C ASP A 19 -6.64 15.42 -6.53
N GLY A 20 -6.00 14.31 -6.94
CA GLY A 20 -4.56 14.11 -6.72
C GLY A 20 -4.18 13.73 -5.29
N VAL A 21 -5.15 13.43 -4.41
CA VAL A 21 -4.93 13.16 -2.99
C VAL A 21 -5.41 11.76 -2.61
N ILE A 22 -4.55 11.02 -1.89
CA ILE A 22 -4.94 9.78 -1.21
C ILE A 22 -5.59 10.11 0.13
N LYS A 23 -6.86 9.73 0.26
CA LYS A 23 -7.66 9.94 1.48
C LYS A 23 -7.18 9.03 2.61
N ASP A 24 -7.45 9.44 3.84
CA ASP A 24 -7.02 8.73 5.04
C ASP A 24 -7.59 7.31 5.14
N ILE A 25 -8.80 7.10 4.62
CA ILE A 25 -9.50 5.81 4.62
C ILE A 25 -8.82 4.76 3.72
N SER A 26 -8.00 5.19 2.76
CA SER A 26 -7.30 4.31 1.81
C SER A 26 -6.17 3.52 2.46
N ILE A 27 -5.70 4.00 3.61
CA ILE A 27 -4.66 3.37 4.42
C ILE A 27 -5.16 3.33 5.88
N PRO A 28 -6.02 2.35 6.21
CA PRO A 28 -6.54 2.18 7.57
C PRO A 28 -5.41 1.94 8.56
N LEU A 29 -5.52 2.53 9.76
CA LEU A 29 -4.49 2.35 10.79
C LEU A 29 -4.43 0.90 11.28
N ASP A 30 -5.58 0.23 11.34
CA ASP A 30 -5.67 -1.18 11.74
C ASP A 30 -5.00 -2.11 10.71
N ASP A 31 -4.96 -1.71 9.43
CA ASP A 31 -4.19 -2.44 8.41
C ASP A 31 -2.70 -2.31 8.65
N LEU A 32 -2.23 -1.10 8.93
CA LEU A 32 -0.82 -0.88 9.24
C LEU A 32 -0.38 -1.59 10.53
N LYS A 33 -1.29 -1.77 11.49
CA LYS A 33 -0.98 -2.38 12.78
C LYS A 33 -1.01 -3.91 12.74
N GLU A 34 -2.08 -4.50 12.20
CA GLU A 34 -2.37 -5.93 12.39
C GLU A 34 -2.67 -6.68 11.10
N ARG A 35 -3.58 -6.18 10.26
CA ARG A 35 -4.08 -6.94 9.09
C ARG A 35 -3.09 -6.97 7.92
N GLY A 36 -2.26 -5.94 7.80
CA GLY A 36 -1.43 -5.67 6.65
C GLY A 36 -2.21 -4.92 5.56
N LEU A 37 -1.68 -3.78 5.13
CA LEU A 37 -2.19 -3.09 3.96
C LEU A 37 -1.88 -3.94 2.72
N SER A 38 -2.94 -4.35 2.03
CA SER A 38 -2.87 -5.29 0.91
C SER A 38 -2.21 -4.64 -0.32
N LEU A 39 -1.18 -5.32 -0.82
CA LEU A 39 -0.39 -4.98 -2.01
C LEU A 39 -0.25 -6.21 -2.91
N ASP A 40 0.25 -6.03 -4.12
CA ASP A 40 0.64 -7.12 -5.01
C ASP A 40 2.06 -6.91 -5.53
N ILE A 41 2.81 -7.99 -5.69
CA ILE A 41 4.14 -7.96 -6.29
C ILE A 41 3.98 -7.93 -7.81
N LYS A 42 4.36 -6.81 -8.44
CA LYS A 42 4.12 -6.56 -9.87
C LYS A 42 4.70 -7.63 -10.78
N ALA A 43 5.88 -8.16 -10.45
CA ALA A 43 6.56 -9.19 -11.25
C ALA A 43 5.85 -10.56 -11.22
N ILE A 44 4.92 -10.77 -10.30
CA ILE A 44 4.24 -12.05 -10.09
C ILE A 44 2.76 -11.96 -10.47
N VAL A 45 2.14 -10.79 -10.30
CA VAL A 45 0.69 -10.62 -10.43
C VAL A 45 0.22 -10.67 -11.88
N GLU A 46 -0.88 -11.38 -12.12
CA GLU A 46 -1.55 -11.39 -13.41
C GLU A 46 -2.49 -10.16 -13.52
N PRO A 47 -2.54 -9.45 -14.67
CA PRO A 47 -3.44 -8.31 -14.86
C PRO A 47 -4.92 -8.66 -14.63
N SER A 48 -5.34 -9.87 -14.99
CA SER A 48 -6.70 -10.39 -14.78
C SER A 48 -7.08 -10.35 -13.30
N VAL A 49 -6.20 -10.80 -12.40
CA VAL A 49 -6.43 -10.81 -10.94
C VAL A 49 -6.67 -9.40 -10.41
N ILE A 50 -5.92 -8.41 -10.89
CA ILE A 50 -6.12 -7.01 -10.53
C ILE A 50 -7.47 -6.49 -11.05
N GLY A 51 -7.79 -6.81 -12.30
CA GLY A 51 -9.05 -6.43 -12.95
C GLY A 51 -10.28 -7.02 -12.25
N ASP A 52 -10.25 -8.32 -11.96
CA ASP A 52 -11.34 -9.04 -11.28
C ASP A 52 -11.55 -8.50 -9.87
N ARG A 53 -10.47 -8.26 -9.12
CA ARG A 53 -10.55 -7.65 -7.79
C ARG A 53 -11.07 -6.21 -7.86
N ALA A 54 -10.71 -5.44 -8.88
CA ALA A 54 -11.25 -4.10 -9.07
C ALA A 54 -12.76 -4.15 -9.37
N ALA A 55 -13.20 -5.07 -10.25
CA ALA A 55 -14.61 -5.28 -10.57
C ALA A 55 -15.42 -5.72 -9.34
N GLU A 56 -14.89 -6.66 -8.56
CA GLU A 56 -15.51 -7.15 -7.33
C GLU A 56 -15.65 -6.04 -6.28
N GLN A 57 -14.60 -5.24 -6.06
CA GLN A 57 -14.66 -4.16 -5.08
C GLN A 57 -15.59 -3.02 -5.52
N SER A 58 -15.67 -2.77 -6.83
CA SER A 58 -16.58 -1.78 -7.42
C SER A 58 -18.04 -2.21 -7.27
N SER A 59 -18.37 -3.48 -7.54
CA SER A 59 -19.73 -4.00 -7.43
C SER A 59 -20.30 -3.94 -6.00
N ARG A 60 -19.44 -4.01 -4.99
CA ARG A 60 -19.82 -3.87 -3.57
C ARG A 60 -20.19 -2.44 -3.17
N ARG A 61 -19.68 -1.41 -3.88
CA ARG A 61 -19.95 0.02 -3.62
C ARG A 61 -19.93 0.83 -4.92
N PRO A 62 -20.87 0.61 -5.84
CA PRO A 62 -20.81 1.16 -7.19
C PRO A 62 -20.82 2.69 -7.23
N ASP A 63 -21.57 3.34 -6.32
CA ASP A 63 -21.71 4.79 -6.28
C ASP A 63 -20.39 5.50 -5.93
N SER A 64 -19.53 4.88 -5.11
CA SER A 64 -18.30 5.48 -4.60
C SER A 64 -17.01 4.79 -5.09
N ARG A 65 -17.13 3.80 -5.99
CA ARG A 65 -16.00 3.04 -6.56
C ARG A 65 -16.17 2.82 -8.05
N HIS A 66 -16.55 3.87 -8.76
CA HIS A 66 -16.84 3.81 -10.19
C HIS A 66 -15.57 3.87 -11.07
N THR A 67 -14.43 4.29 -10.53
CA THR A 67 -13.14 4.28 -11.26
C THR A 67 -12.04 3.73 -10.38
N ALA A 68 -11.32 2.72 -10.89
CA ALA A 68 -10.16 2.14 -10.24
C ALA A 68 -8.87 2.79 -10.75
N PHE A 69 -7.93 3.00 -9.84
CA PHE A 69 -6.57 3.47 -10.07
C PHE A 69 -5.60 2.44 -9.51
N ILE A 70 -4.41 2.41 -10.09
CA ILE A 70 -3.33 1.57 -9.59
C ILE A 70 -2.10 2.44 -9.35
N SER A 71 -1.52 2.26 -8.17
CA SER A 71 -0.26 2.85 -7.78
C SER A 71 0.86 1.83 -7.89
N GLU A 72 2.00 2.25 -8.42
CA GLU A 72 3.23 1.48 -8.49
C GLU A 72 4.28 2.10 -7.55
N VAL A 73 4.85 1.27 -6.68
CA VAL A 73 5.83 1.72 -5.70
C VAL A 73 6.97 0.73 -5.56
N VAL A 74 8.20 1.25 -5.46
CA VAL A 74 9.38 0.42 -5.24
C VAL A 74 9.44 -0.01 -3.78
N LYS A 75 9.48 -1.33 -3.53
CA LYS A 75 9.51 -1.91 -2.18
C LYS A 75 10.60 -1.32 -1.29
N LYS A 76 11.81 -1.18 -1.83
CA LYS A 76 12.96 -0.56 -1.16
C LYS A 76 12.68 0.84 -0.64
N GLU A 77 11.94 1.66 -1.37
CA GLU A 77 11.64 3.04 -0.94
C GLU A 77 10.77 3.06 0.31
N ILE A 78 9.75 2.20 0.38
CA ILE A 78 8.89 2.07 1.56
C ILE A 78 9.68 1.48 2.73
N CYS A 79 10.40 0.38 2.51
CA CYS A 79 11.15 -0.30 3.57
C CYS A 79 12.36 0.49 4.07
N SER A 80 12.81 1.53 3.36
CA SER A 80 13.85 2.46 3.83
C SER A 80 13.27 3.66 4.59
N CYS A 81 11.94 3.76 4.73
CA CYS A 81 11.32 4.85 5.46
C CYS A 81 11.52 4.69 6.96
N THR A 82 12.00 5.75 7.61
CA THR A 82 12.39 5.76 9.02
C THR A 82 11.51 6.65 9.88
N ASN A 83 11.47 6.34 11.18
CA ASN A 83 10.92 7.17 12.24
C ASN A 83 11.99 8.16 12.71
N PRO A 84 11.87 9.46 12.41
CA PRO A 84 12.90 10.44 12.79
C PRO A 84 12.93 10.72 14.29
N ASN A 85 11.91 10.27 15.03
CA ASN A 85 11.78 10.53 16.47
C ASN A 85 12.29 9.38 17.33
N GLU A 86 12.74 8.27 16.73
CA GLU A 86 13.23 7.11 17.45
C GLU A 86 14.49 6.56 16.79
N VAL A 87 15.49 6.29 17.61
CA VAL A 87 16.75 5.70 17.17
C VAL A 87 17.01 4.39 17.90
N ASP A 88 17.73 3.49 17.26
CA ASP A 88 18.24 2.26 17.86
C ASP A 88 19.44 2.53 18.80
N ALA A 89 19.99 1.45 19.37
CA ALA A 89 21.14 1.52 20.28
C ALA A 89 22.41 2.11 19.64
N ASP A 90 22.51 2.07 18.30
CA ASP A 90 23.62 2.63 17.53
C ASP A 90 23.33 4.08 17.07
N GLY A 91 22.20 4.65 17.48
CA GLY A 91 21.79 6.01 17.12
C GLY A 91 21.22 6.14 15.71
N LYS A 92 20.85 5.04 15.05
CA LYS A 92 20.24 5.07 13.71
C LYS A 92 18.72 5.13 13.82
N GLU A 93 18.10 5.89 12.94
CA GLU A 93 16.63 5.97 12.90
C GLU A 93 16.00 4.60 12.65
N ILE A 94 14.92 4.30 13.38
CA ILE A 94 14.24 3.01 13.29
C ILE A 94 13.39 2.95 12.02
N LEU A 95 13.45 1.83 11.30
CA LEU A 95 12.59 1.59 10.12
C LEU A 95 11.11 1.53 10.51
N LEU A 96 10.25 2.09 9.66
CA LEU A 96 8.81 2.13 9.91
C LEU A 96 8.07 0.89 9.42
N PHE A 97 8.44 0.39 8.24
CA PHE A 97 7.61 -0.57 7.50
C PHE A 97 8.35 -1.85 7.16
N GLU A 98 7.62 -2.94 7.23
CA GLU A 98 8.00 -4.21 6.63
C GLU A 98 6.94 -4.62 5.60
N ILE A 99 7.39 -5.39 4.60
CA ILE A 99 6.51 -5.95 3.58
C ILE A 99 6.76 -7.45 3.52
N LEU A 100 5.72 -8.20 3.87
CA LEU A 100 5.74 -9.66 3.94
C LEU A 100 5.01 -10.24 2.73
N SER A 101 5.62 -11.22 2.06
CA SER A 101 4.90 -12.00 1.04
C SER A 101 3.86 -12.87 1.73
N THR A 102 2.59 -12.70 1.36
CA THR A 102 1.45 -13.37 1.98
C THR A 102 0.55 -13.94 0.88
N PRO A 103 1.06 -14.92 0.10
CA PRO A 103 0.37 -15.44 -1.07
C PRO A 103 -1.00 -16.01 -0.70
N LEU A 104 -2.01 -15.68 -1.50
CA LEU A 104 -3.36 -16.21 -1.38
C LEU A 104 -3.64 -17.19 -2.53
N ALA A 105 -4.57 -18.12 -2.33
CA ALA A 105 -4.90 -19.14 -3.32
C ALA A 105 -5.28 -18.53 -4.69
N GLU A 106 -6.05 -17.45 -4.68
CA GLU A 106 -6.49 -16.72 -5.88
C GLU A 106 -5.55 -15.57 -6.28
N ASN A 107 -4.55 -15.25 -5.44
CA ASN A 107 -3.59 -14.19 -5.70
C ASN A 107 -2.21 -14.52 -5.09
N PRO A 108 -1.38 -15.30 -5.81
CA PRO A 108 -0.04 -15.68 -5.35
C PRO A 108 0.91 -14.48 -5.19
N ALA A 109 0.59 -13.35 -5.82
CA ALA A 109 1.39 -12.14 -5.76
C ALA A 109 1.09 -11.27 -4.52
N HIS A 110 0.10 -11.65 -3.71
CA HIS A 110 -0.33 -10.85 -2.56
C HIS A 110 0.79 -10.65 -1.55
N ALA A 111 0.92 -9.40 -1.09
CA ALA A 111 1.84 -9.00 -0.05
C ALA A 111 1.15 -8.07 0.95
N SER A 112 1.67 -8.05 2.18
CA SER A 112 1.15 -7.26 3.30
C SER A 112 2.18 -6.24 3.75
N LEU A 113 1.82 -4.96 3.71
CA LEU A 113 2.61 -3.88 4.30
C LEU A 113 2.14 -3.60 5.72
N LEU A 114 3.06 -3.66 6.67
CA LEU A 114 2.83 -3.47 8.10
C LEU A 114 3.81 -2.44 8.66
N CYS A 115 3.45 -1.82 9.77
CA CYS A 115 4.42 -1.17 10.63
C CYS A 115 5.20 -2.24 11.41
N ILE A 116 6.52 -2.06 11.53
CA ILE A 116 7.40 -3.00 12.23
C ILE A 116 7.03 -3.12 13.71
N ASP A 117 6.78 -1.98 14.37
CA ASP A 117 6.37 -1.97 15.78
C ASP A 117 4.84 -1.86 15.93
N LYS A 118 4.24 -2.94 16.42
CA LYS A 118 2.79 -3.10 16.63
C LYS A 118 2.31 -2.62 18.00
N SER A 119 3.24 -2.27 18.89
CA SER A 119 2.97 -1.80 20.25
C SER A 119 2.80 -0.27 20.36
N LYS A 120 2.93 0.43 19.23
CA LYS A 120 2.92 1.89 19.20
C LYS A 120 1.53 2.48 19.39
N THR A 121 1.49 3.77 19.71
CA THR A 121 0.24 4.51 19.89
C THR A 121 -0.42 4.87 18.55
N ARG A 122 -1.69 5.27 18.58
CA ARG A 122 -2.40 5.77 17.39
C ARG A 122 -1.64 6.87 16.63
N SER A 123 -0.98 7.78 17.36
CA SER A 123 -0.25 8.91 16.76
C SER A 123 0.90 8.45 15.85
N PHE A 124 1.57 7.35 16.23
CA PHE A 124 2.59 6.73 15.40
C PHE A 124 2.01 6.21 14.09
N TYR A 125 0.89 5.48 14.11
CA TYR A 125 0.26 4.97 12.89
C TYR A 125 -0.26 6.08 11.98
N VAL A 126 -0.75 7.19 12.55
CA VAL A 126 -1.14 8.38 11.76
C VAL A 126 0.08 8.97 11.04
N MET A 127 1.21 9.10 11.74
CA MET A 127 2.47 9.58 11.15
C MET A 127 2.96 8.63 10.06
N ALA A 128 2.98 7.32 10.34
CA ALA A 128 3.39 6.29 9.39
C ALA A 128 2.53 6.34 8.12
N ARG A 129 1.20 6.37 8.26
CA ARG A 129 0.27 6.56 7.13
C ARG A 129 0.61 7.82 6.31
N ASN A 130 0.85 8.94 6.97
CA ASN A 130 1.15 10.19 6.28
C ASN A 130 2.49 10.13 5.51
N LYS A 131 3.46 9.36 6.01
CA LYS A 131 4.71 9.06 5.29
C LYS A 131 4.51 8.10 4.11
N LEU A 132 3.50 7.23 4.13
CA LEU A 132 3.21 6.31 3.02
C LEU A 132 2.59 6.99 1.81
N LYS A 133 1.67 7.94 2.02
CA LYS A 133 0.90 8.56 0.93
C LYS A 133 1.77 9.09 -0.22
N PRO A 134 2.88 9.82 0.02
CA PRO A 134 3.74 10.30 -1.06
C PRO A 134 4.28 9.19 -1.95
N PHE A 135 4.63 8.02 -1.40
CA PHE A 135 5.13 6.91 -2.20
C PHE A 135 4.08 6.41 -3.19
N PHE A 136 2.83 6.25 -2.73
CA PHE A 136 1.74 5.81 -3.60
C PHE A 136 1.34 6.89 -4.63
N LEU A 137 1.52 8.17 -4.31
CA LEU A 137 1.22 9.26 -5.23
C LEU A 137 2.26 9.44 -6.35
N LYS A 138 3.50 8.95 -6.18
CA LYS A 138 4.57 9.11 -7.18
C LYS A 138 4.18 8.59 -8.56
N LYS A 139 3.51 7.44 -8.61
CA LYS A 139 3.07 6.79 -9.84
C LYS A 139 1.71 6.15 -9.59
N ILE A 140 0.65 6.91 -9.84
CA ILE A 140 -0.74 6.44 -9.80
C ILE A 140 -1.42 6.77 -11.12
N VAL A 141 -2.04 5.76 -11.74
CA VAL A 141 -2.69 5.89 -13.05
C VAL A 141 -4.06 5.21 -13.04
N PRO A 142 -5.01 5.62 -13.91
CA PRO A 142 -6.23 4.86 -14.11
C PRO A 142 -5.90 3.41 -14.47
N LEU A 143 -6.63 2.46 -13.87
CA LEU A 143 -6.39 1.03 -14.13
C LEU A 143 -6.59 0.69 -15.61
N SER A 144 -7.50 1.39 -16.31
CA SER A 144 -7.76 1.22 -17.74
C SER A 144 -6.58 1.58 -18.65
N THR A 145 -5.62 2.35 -18.14
CA THR A 145 -4.41 2.75 -18.88
C THR A 145 -3.16 2.02 -18.41
N TRP A 146 -3.30 1.16 -17.39
CA TRP A 146 -2.18 0.43 -16.82
C TRP A 146 -1.82 -0.77 -17.68
N SER A 147 -0.52 -0.94 -17.93
CA SER A 147 0.05 -2.07 -18.65
C SER A 147 1.27 -2.59 -17.88
N ILE A 148 1.52 -3.89 -17.98
CA ILE A 148 2.75 -4.53 -17.48
C ILE A 148 3.91 -4.24 -18.44
#